data_AF-A0AAW8F6T6-F1
#
_entry.id   AF-A0AAW8F6T6-F1
#
_cell.length_a   1.000
_cell.length_b   1.000
_cell.length_c   1.000
_cell.angle_alpha   90.00
_cell.angle_beta   90.00
_cell.angle_gamma   90.00
#
_symmetry.space_group_name_H-M   'P 1'
#
loop_
_entity.id
_entity.type
_entity.pdbx_description
1 polymer ?
#
loop_
_entity_poly.entity_id
_entity_poly.type
_entity_poly.pdbx_seq_one_letter_code
_entity_poly.pdbx_strand_id
1 'polypeptide(L)' 'MGKAGDVLFAPLRKALGDYDTLSFVRRLRVEPAQMGTDAGLVGAAAAALAKRADPAAAGV' A
#
# COMPACT_ATOMS: atom_id res chain seq x y z
N MET A 1 -10.23 -12.35 -7.10
CA MET A 1 -9.25 -12.90 -8.06
C MET A 1 -7.84 -12.64 -7.56
N GLY A 2 -6.96 -13.64 -7.60
CA GLY A 2 -5.52 -13.55 -7.37
C GLY A 2 -5.06 -13.26 -5.93
N LYS A 3 -5.21 -14.19 -4.98
CA LYS A 3 -4.43 -14.15 -3.73
C LYS A 3 -3.11 -14.86 -3.98
N ALA A 4 -2.14 -14.12 -4.48
CA ALA A 4 -0.78 -14.63 -4.51
C ALA A 4 -0.32 -14.79 -3.06
N GLY A 5 -0.36 -16.02 -2.54
CA GLY A 5 0.17 -16.31 -1.21
C GLY A 5 1.70 -16.23 -1.23
N ASP A 6 2.34 -17.14 -0.52
CA ASP A 6 3.80 -17.15 -0.43
C ASP A 6 4.53 -17.31 -1.77
N VAL A 7 3.85 -17.83 -2.80
CA VAL A 7 4.40 -17.94 -4.17
C VAL A 7 4.94 -16.62 -4.71
N LEU A 8 4.29 -15.49 -4.45
CA LEU A 8 4.85 -14.17 -4.83
C LEU A 8 5.51 -13.44 -3.66
N PHE A 9 4.98 -13.57 -2.44
CA PHE A 9 5.49 -12.79 -1.31
C PHE A 9 6.85 -13.28 -0.79
N ALA A 10 7.16 -14.58 -0.88
CA ALA A 10 8.46 -15.10 -0.48
C ALA A 10 9.61 -14.60 -1.39
N PRO A 11 9.54 -14.71 -2.74
CA PRO A 11 10.61 -14.20 -3.59
C PRO A 11 10.75 -12.67 -3.49
N LEU A 12 9.64 -11.94 -3.31
CA LEU A 12 9.68 -10.49 -3.11
C LEU A 12 10.40 -10.09 -1.81
N ARG A 13 10.08 -10.74 -0.68
CA ARG A 13 10.76 -10.51 0.60
C ARG A 13 12.26 -10.79 0.50
N LYS A 14 12.65 -11.87 -0.19
CA LYS A 14 14.06 -12.18 -0.42
C LYS A 14 14.77 -11.09 -1.21
N ALA A 15 14.21 -10.66 -2.34
CA ALA A 15 14.83 -9.63 -3.18
C ALA A 15 15.04 -8.31 -2.43
N LEU A 16 14.08 -7.93 -1.59
CA LEU A 16 14.20 -6.74 -0.75
C LEU A 16 15.26 -6.89 0.36
N GLY A 17 15.41 -8.09 0.93
CA GLY A 17 16.49 -8.41 1.86
C GLY A 17 17.88 -8.35 1.24
N ASP A 18 18.00 -8.68 -0.06
CA ASP A 18 19.27 -8.56 -0.78
C ASP A 18 19.71 -7.07 -0.93
N TYR A 19 18.80 -6.11 -0.71
CA TYR A 19 19.09 -4.66 -0.67
C TYR A 19 19.33 -4.10 0.76
N ASP A 20 19.52 -4.92 1.80
CA ASP A 20 19.67 -4.48 3.21
C ASP A 20 20.87 -3.52 3.45
N THR A 21 21.76 -3.36 2.47
CA THR A 21 22.79 -2.31 2.43
C THR A 21 22.19 -0.90 2.37
N LEU A 22 20.95 -0.76 1.92
CA LEU A 22 20.19 0.48 1.90
C LEU A 22 19.42 0.62 3.22
N SER A 23 19.85 1.57 4.06
CA SER A 23 19.31 1.74 5.41
C SER A 23 17.78 1.90 5.48
N PHE A 24 17.15 2.40 4.41
CA PHE A 24 15.72 2.62 4.32
C PHE A 24 14.90 1.35 4.05
N VAL A 25 15.49 0.26 3.53
CA VAL A 25 14.74 -0.99 3.26
C VAL A 25 14.79 -1.98 4.42
N ARG A 26 15.74 -1.82 5.36
CA ARG A 26 16.00 -2.77 6.47
C ARG A 26 14.81 -3.04 7.40
N ARG A 27 13.80 -2.16 7.37
CA ARG A 27 12.60 -2.24 8.21
C ARG A 27 11.31 -2.34 7.41
N LEU A 28 11.41 -2.61 6.10
CA LEU A 28 10.25 -2.76 5.24
C LEU A 28 9.51 -4.06 5.57
N ARG A 29 8.19 -3.97 5.76
CA ARG A 29 7.31 -5.15 5.89
C ARG A 29 6.56 -5.34 4.59
N VAL A 30 6.55 -6.57 4.09
CA VAL A 30 5.85 -6.95 2.86
C VAL A 30 4.66 -7.81 3.25
N GLU A 31 3.46 -7.25 3.09
CA GLU A 31 2.21 -7.87 3.53
C GLU A 31 1.15 -7.79 2.42
N PRO A 32 0.19 -8.71 2.37
CA PRO A 32 -0.98 -8.56 1.52
C PRO A 32 -1.80 -7.31 1.87
N ALA A 33 -2.44 -6.71 0.87
CA ALA A 33 -3.41 -5.64 1.11
C ALA A 33 -4.56 -6.15 1.99
N GLN A 34 -4.77 -5.51 3.14
CA GLN A 34 -5.79 -5.90 4.13
C GLN A 34 -7.20 -5.92 3.53
N MET A 35 -7.52 -4.92 2.71
CA MET A 35 -8.80 -4.83 1.99
C MET A 35 -8.81 -5.60 0.66
N GLY A 36 -7.74 -6.36 0.36
CA GLY A 36 -7.63 -7.12 -0.88
C GLY A 36 -7.78 -6.26 -2.13
N THR A 37 -8.62 -6.71 -3.05
CA THR A 37 -8.90 -6.02 -4.33
C THR A 37 -9.58 -4.67 -4.13
N ASP A 38 -10.24 -4.48 -3.00
CA ASP A 38 -11.05 -3.30 -2.75
C ASP A 38 -10.22 -2.14 -2.21
N ALA A 39 -8.94 -2.37 -1.86
CA ALA A 39 -8.06 -1.34 -1.31
C ALA A 39 -8.00 -0.08 -2.17
N GLY A 40 -8.00 -0.21 -3.50
CA GLY A 40 -8.02 0.93 -4.42
C GLY A 40 -9.33 1.72 -4.36
N LEU A 41 -10.47 1.02 -4.34
CA LEU A 41 -11.78 1.66 -4.26
C LEU A 41 -11.99 2.34 -2.90
N VAL A 42 -11.62 1.67 -1.81
CA VAL A 42 -11.70 2.23 -0.45
C VAL A 42 -10.79 3.47 -0.33
N GLY A 43 -9.57 3.41 -0.86
CA GLY A 43 -8.66 4.56 -0.88
C GLY A 43 -9.22 5.75 -1.67
N ALA A 44 -9.83 5.50 -2.83
CA ALA A 44 -10.47 6.54 -3.64
C ALA A 44 -11.65 7.21 -2.90
N ALA A 45 -12.49 6.41 -2.25
CA ALA A 45 -13.59 6.93 -1.43
C ALA A 45 -13.06 7.76 -0.26
N ALA A 46 -12.04 7.28 0.45
CA ALA A 46 -11.40 8.02 1.54
C ALA A 46 -10.83 9.37 1.07
N ALA A 47 -10.17 9.40 -0.09
CA ALA A 47 -9.64 10.64 -0.67
C ALA A 47 -10.73 11.64 -1.05
N ALA A 48 -11.85 11.18 -1.64
CA ALA A 48 -12.99 12.04 -1.98
C ALA A 48 -13.67 12.62 -0.73
N LEU A 49 -13.81 11.80 0.33
CA LEU A 49 -14.34 12.24 1.62
C LEU A 49 -13.41 13.26 2.29
N ALA A 50 -12.09 13.05 2.27
CA ALA A 50 -11.11 13.99 2.79
C ALA A 50 -11.18 15.34 2.05
N LYS A 51 -11.31 15.33 0.71
CA LYS A 51 -11.51 16.56 -0.08
C LYS A 51 -12.80 17.30 0.27
N ARG A 52 -13.89 16.58 0.52
CA ARG A 52 -15.16 17.20 0.95
C ARG A 52 -15.04 17.83 2.34
N ALA A 53 -14.23 17.23 3.21
CA ALA A 53 -14.02 17.70 4.58
C ALA A 53 -13.03 18.87 4.68
N ASP A 54 -12.34 19.23 3.60
CA ASP A 54 -11.42 20.38 3.56
C ASP A 54 -12.19 21.68 3.24
N PRO A 55 -12.43 22.56 4.24
CA PRO A 55 -13.10 23.83 4.00
C PRO A 55 -12.23 24.82 3.19
N ALA A 56 -10.91 24.61 3.09
CA ALA A 56 -10.03 25.48 2.32
C ALA A 56 -10.07 25.18 0.80
N ALA A 57 -10.45 23.96 0.41
CA ALA A 57 -10.60 23.59 -1.00
C ALA A 57 -11.90 24.10 -1.64
N ALA A 58 -12.87 24.55 -0.84
CA ALA A 58 -14.17 25.06 -1.30
C ALA A 58 -14.17 26.56 -1.68
N GLY A 59 -13.04 27.24 -1.56
CA GLY A 59 -12.88 28.66 -1.89
C GLY A 59 -11.82 28.91 -2.96
N VAL A 60 -12.17 28.62 -4.22
CA VAL A 60 -11.61 29.21 -5.46
C VAL A 60 -12.69 29.27 -6.53
#